data_AF-A0A7X6A6Y0-F1
#
_entry.id   AF-A0A7X6A6Y0-F1
#
_cell.length_a   1.000
_cell.length_b   1.000
_cell.length_c   1.000
_cell.angle_alpha   90.00
_cell.angle_beta   90.00
_cell.angle_gamma   90.00
#
_symmetry.space_group_name_H-M   'P 1'
#
loop_
_entity.id
_entity.type
_entity.pdbx_description
1 polymer ?
#
loop_
_entity_poly.entity_id
_entity_poly.type
_entity_poly.pdbx_seq_one_letter_code
_entity_poly.pdbx_strand_id
1 'polypeptide(L)'
;QTLEHPNVGDVRGLGLIAAVELTADKATRAPFDASDAVGPRVLKAMRERGVITRVKGDSILLAPPLVTNADQIDRIIEVVGESIQAVLPQ
;
A
#
# COMPACT_ATOMS: atom_id res chain seq x y z
N GLN A 1 -9.58 -5.94 -5.61
CA GLN A 1 -8.93 -6.59 -4.46
C GLN A 1 -8.32 -5.58 -3.48
N THR A 2 -7.24 -4.87 -3.80
CA THR A 2 -6.62 -3.91 -2.84
C THR A 2 -7.60 -2.84 -2.31
N LEU A 3 -8.48 -2.30 -3.16
CA LEU A 3 -9.51 -1.32 -2.77
C LEU A 3 -10.59 -1.88 -1.83
N GLU A 4 -10.80 -3.19 -1.83
CA GLU A 4 -11.85 -3.86 -1.06
C GLU A 4 -11.38 -4.25 0.33
N HIS A 5 -10.07 -4.18 0.60
CA HIS A 5 -9.51 -4.51 1.89
C HIS A 5 -10.11 -3.60 3.00
N PRO A 6 -10.50 -4.15 4.16
CA PRO A 6 -11.15 -3.39 5.23
C PRO A 6 -10.23 -2.35 5.86
N ASN A 7 -8.91 -2.54 5.76
CA ASN A 7 -7.93 -1.56 6.24
C ASN A 7 -7.42 -0.60 5.17
N VAL A 8 -7.97 -0.61 3.95
CA VAL A 8 -7.64 0.41 2.93
C VAL A 8 -8.71 1.50 2.99
N GLY A 9 -8.33 2.66 3.53
CA GLY A 9 -9.23 3.78 3.82
C GLY A 9 -9.38 4.78 2.68
N ASP A 10 -8.30 4.97 1.90
CA ASP A 10 -8.30 5.82 0.72
C ASP A 10 -7.27 5.34 -0.30
N VAL A 11 -7.58 5.54 -1.58
CA VAL A 11 -6.64 5.37 -2.68
C VAL A 11 -6.78 6.57 -3.60
N ARG A 12 -5.67 7.29 -3.79
CA ARG A 12 -5.65 8.53 -4.57
C ARG A 12 -4.41 8.57 -5.45
N GLY A 13 -4.49 9.29 -6.56
CA GLY A 13 -3.35 9.47 -7.45
C GLY A 13 -3.65 10.36 -8.64
N LEU A 14 -2.59 10.73 -9.35
CA LEU A 14 -2.62 11.44 -10.62
C LEU A 14 -1.44 10.98 -11.48
N GLY A 15 -1.72 10.52 -12.71
CA GLY A 15 -0.69 9.93 -13.57
C GLY A 15 -0.04 8.71 -12.91
N LEU A 16 1.29 8.67 -12.89
CA LEU A 16 2.07 7.60 -12.24
C LEU A 16 2.42 7.90 -10.77
N ILE A 17 1.74 8.83 -10.12
CA ILE A 17 1.92 9.09 -8.68
C ILE A 17 0.63 8.68 -7.97
N ALA A 18 0.73 7.73 -7.04
CA ALA A 18 -0.41 7.23 -6.28
C ALA A 18 -0.07 6.97 -4.82
N ALA A 19 -1.10 6.92 -3.98
CA ALA A 19 -0.99 6.54 -2.58
C ALA A 19 -2.11 5.58 -2.20
N VAL A 20 -1.79 4.62 -1.34
CA VAL A 20 -2.74 3.73 -0.65
C VAL A 20 -2.62 4.03 0.84
N GLU A 21 -3.71 4.50 1.45
CA GLU A 21 -3.74 4.89 2.85
C GLU A 21 -4.41 3.80 3.69
N LEU A 22 -3.63 3.26 4.65
CA LEU A 22 -4.11 2.22 5.54
C LEU A 22 -4.72 2.83 6.80
N THR A 23 -5.78 2.19 7.30
CA THR A 23 -6.58 2.66 8.44
C THR A 23 -7.01 1.49 9.31
N ALA A 24 -7.11 1.72 10.62
CA ALA A 24 -7.63 0.75 11.57
C ALA A 24 -9.14 0.51 11.38
N ASP A 25 -9.87 1.54 10.93
CA ASP A 25 -11.31 1.48 10.66
C ASP A 25 -11.64 2.31 9.41
N LYS A 26 -12.09 1.65 8.35
CA LYS A 26 -12.43 2.27 7.06
C LYS A 26 -13.68 3.15 7.10
N ALA A 27 -14.63 2.90 8.00
CA ALA A 27 -15.82 3.73 8.12
C ALA A 27 -15.49 5.10 8.74
N THR A 28 -14.64 5.11 9.76
CA THR A 28 -14.26 6.33 10.48
C THR A 28 -12.95 6.96 9.96
N ARG A 29 -12.19 6.22 9.14
CA ARG A 29 -10.81 6.53 8.73
C ARG A 29 -9.87 6.71 9.94
N ALA A 30 -10.12 5.98 11.02
CA ALA A 30 -9.27 6.03 12.20
C ALA A 30 -7.85 5.52 11.88
N PRO A 31 -6.78 6.27 12.22
CA PRO A 31 -5.42 5.80 11.98
C PRO A 31 -5.08 4.60 12.88
N PHE A 32 -4.05 3.85 12.51
CA PHE A 32 -3.40 2.92 13.44
C PHE A 32 -2.61 3.67 14.52
N ASP A 33 -2.26 2.98 15.61
CA ASP A 33 -1.27 3.53 16.53
C ASP A 33 0.12 3.50 15.88
N ALA A 34 0.93 4.54 16.09
CA ALA A 34 2.26 4.61 15.50
C ALA A 34 3.16 3.43 15.94
N SER A 35 2.93 2.87 17.13
CA SER A 35 3.66 1.71 17.65
C SER A 35 3.35 0.40 16.92
N ASP A 36 2.22 0.30 16.20
CA ASP A 36 1.87 -0.87 15.38
C ASP A 36 2.77 -1.00 14.14
N ALA A 37 3.39 0.12 13.74
CA ALA A 37 4.33 0.22 12.61
C ALA A 37 3.80 -0.45 11.33
N VAL A 38 2.51 -0.29 11.03
CA VAL A 38 1.83 -0.98 9.93
C VAL A 38 2.47 -0.64 8.58
N GLY A 39 2.62 0.66 8.27
CA GLY A 39 3.30 1.10 7.05
C GLY A 39 4.71 0.52 6.88
N PRO A 40 5.62 0.66 7.87
CA PRO A 40 6.95 0.02 7.83
C PRO A 40 6.92 -1.50 7.62
N ARG A 41 5.98 -2.21 8.24
CA ARG A 41 5.80 -3.66 8.06
C ARG A 41 5.37 -4.01 6.65
N VAL A 42 4.42 -3.27 6.08
CA VAL A 42 3.99 -3.44 4.68
C VAL A 42 5.12 -3.10 3.71
N LEU A 43 5.88 -2.03 3.97
CA LEU A 43 7.06 -1.69 3.17
C LEU A 43 8.08 -2.82 3.14
N LYS A 44 8.36 -3.44 4.30
CA LYS A 44 9.24 -4.59 4.40
C LYS A 44 8.72 -5.76 3.56
N ALA A 45 7.43 -6.08 3.68
CA ALA A 45 6.78 -7.16 2.92
C ALA A 45 6.80 -6.93 1.40
N MET A 46 6.63 -5.68 0.94
CA MET A 46 6.74 -5.31 -0.48
C MET A 46 8.17 -5.48 -0.99
N ARG A 47 9.16 -5.06 -0.19
CA ARG A 47 10.58 -5.18 -0.53
C ARG A 47 11.00 -6.64 -0.69
N GLU A 48 10.53 -7.53 0.21
CA GLU A 48 10.78 -8.98 0.12
C GLU A 48 10.17 -9.61 -1.15
N ARG A 49 9.13 -8.99 -1.72
CA ARG A 49 8.48 -9.39 -2.99
C ARG A 49 9.04 -8.69 -4.23
N GLY A 50 10.12 -7.92 -4.07
CA GLY A 50 10.84 -7.29 -5.17
C GLY A 50 10.31 -5.91 -5.61
N VAL A 51 9.38 -5.30 -4.86
CA VAL A 51 8.90 -3.94 -5.14
C VAL A 51 9.47 -2.97 -4.13
N ILE A 52 10.28 -2.02 -4.62
CA ILE A 52 10.87 -0.96 -3.80
C ILE A 52 9.98 0.27 -3.90
N THR A 53 9.59 0.79 -2.74
CA THR A 53 8.77 1.99 -2.63
C THR A 53 9.10 2.73 -1.33
N ARG A 54 8.31 3.73 -0.96
CA ARG A 54 8.39 4.40 0.34
C ARG A 54 7.03 4.47 1.02
N VAL A 55 7.06 4.62 2.34
CA VAL A 55 5.86 4.92 3.14
C VAL A 55 6.02 6.24 3.88
N LYS A 56 4.90 6.86 4.24
CA LYS A 56 4.83 7.95 5.21
C LYS A 56 3.74 7.60 6.22
N GLY A 57 4.12 7.25 7.45
CA GLY A 57 3.20 6.57 8.36
C GLY A 57 2.67 5.31 7.69
N ASP A 58 1.35 5.16 7.65
CA ASP A 58 0.68 4.01 7.04
C ASP A 58 0.19 4.26 5.60
N SER A 59 0.69 5.33 4.96
CA SER A 59 0.49 5.58 3.54
C SER A 59 1.61 4.97 2.70
N ILE A 60 1.26 4.06 1.79
CA ILE A 60 2.16 3.50 0.76
C ILE A 60 2.18 4.47 -0.43
N LEU A 61 3.36 4.93 -0.84
CA LEU A 61 3.51 5.98 -1.85
C LEU A 61 4.18 5.44 -3.12
N LEU A 62 3.43 5.31 -4.21
CA LEU A 62 3.89 4.76 -5.48
C LEU A 62 4.28 5.88 -6.44
N ALA A 63 5.46 5.76 -7.03
CA ALA A 63 5.97 6.65 -8.07
C ALA A 63 6.96 5.88 -8.98
N PRO A 64 6.49 4.91 -9.77
CA PRO A 64 7.37 4.14 -10.65
C PRO A 64 7.97 5.03 -11.77
N PRO A 65 9.07 4.59 -12.42
CA PRO A 65 9.67 5.30 -13.55
C PRO A 65 8.68 5.58 -14.69
N LEU A 66 8.89 6.65 -15.46
CA LEU A 66 7.99 7.01 -16.58
C LEU A 66 7.99 6.00 -17.73
N VAL A 67 9.01 5.13 -17.80
CA VAL A 67 9.12 4.04 -18.78
C VAL A 67 8.39 2.76 -18.35
N THR A 68 7.72 2.78 -17.20
CA THR A 68 7.01 1.60 -16.66
C THR A 68 5.85 1.21 -17.57
N ASN A 69 5.73 -0.08 -17.88
CA ASN A 69 4.67 -0.62 -18.73
C ASN A 69 3.49 -1.16 -17.90
N ALA A 70 2.40 -1.56 -18.57
CA ALA A 70 1.19 -2.05 -17.91
C ALA A 70 1.44 -3.30 -17.04
N ASP A 71 2.17 -4.29 -17.55
CA ASP A 71 2.47 -5.51 -16.80
C ASP A 71 3.25 -5.24 -15.50
N GLN A 72 4.16 -4.26 -15.52
CA GLN A 72 4.89 -3.81 -14.34
C GLN A 72 3.97 -3.09 -13.34
N ILE A 73 3.00 -2.31 -13.83
CA ILE A 73 1.98 -1.70 -12.97
C ILE A 73 1.12 -2.78 -12.31
N ASP A 74 0.67 -3.77 -13.07
CA ASP A 74 -0.11 -4.90 -12.53
C ASP A 74 0.68 -5.64 -11.45
N ARG A 75 1.97 -5.91 -11.69
CA ARG A 75 2.85 -6.52 -10.69
C ARG A 75 3.02 -5.65 -9.44
N ILE A 76 3.12 -4.33 -9.58
CA ILE A 76 3.18 -3.42 -8.42
C ILE A 76 1.90 -3.53 -7.59
N ILE A 77 0.73 -3.50 -8.24
CA ILE A 77 -0.57 -3.55 -7.57
C ILE A 77 -0.79 -4.89 -6.86
N GLU A 78 -0.40 -5.99 -7.51
CA GLU A 78 -0.42 -7.34 -6.92
C GLU A 78 0.41 -7.37 -5.63
N VAL A 79 1.67 -6.92 -5.69
CA VAL A 79 2.56 -6.91 -4.52
C VAL A 79 2.04 -6.01 -3.40
N VAL A 80 1.43 -4.87 -3.72
CA VAL A 80 0.75 -4.04 -2.71
C VAL A 80 -0.35 -4.84 -2.01
N GLY A 81 -1.24 -5.48 -2.77
CA GLY A 81 -2.35 -6.27 -2.22
C GLY A 81 -1.87 -7.43 -1.35
N GLU A 82 -0.93 -8.24 -1.84
CA GLU A 82 -0.34 -9.35 -1.10
C GLU A 82 0.36 -8.91 0.18
N SER A 83 1.06 -7.78 0.14
CA SER A 83 1.81 -7.26 1.29
C SER A 83 0.87 -6.73 2.37
N ILE A 84 -0.23 -6.07 1.97
CA ILE A 84 -1.28 -5.65 2.91
C ILE A 84 -1.92 -6.89 3.55
N GLN A 85 -2.35 -7.86 2.75
CA GLN A 85 -2.99 -9.09 3.24
C GLN A 85 -2.10 -9.88 4.20
N ALA A 86 -0.79 -9.92 3.95
CA ALA A 86 0.17 -10.61 4.81
C ALA A 86 0.40 -9.91 6.17
N VAL A 87 0.30 -8.58 6.21
CA VAL A 87 0.56 -7.78 7.42
C VAL A 87 -0.71 -7.57 8.25
N LEU A 88 -1.85 -7.44 7.57
CA LEU A 88 -3.18 -7.25 8.14
C LEU A 88 -4.09 -8.40 7.70
N PRO A 89 -3.83 -9.64 8.17
CA PRO A 89 -4.69 -10.77 7.87
C PRO A 89 -6.07 -10.55 8.51
N GLN A 90 -7.10 -11.05 7.84
CA GLN A 90 -8.44 -11.16 8.42
C GLN A 90 -8.61 -12.50 9.11
#